data_AF-A0A2S2F9M2-F1
#
_entry.id   AF-A0A2S2F9M2-F1
#
_cell.length_a   1.000
_cell.length_b   1.000
_cell.length_c   1.000
_cell.angle_alpha   90.00
_cell.angle_beta   90.00
_cell.angle_gamma   90.00
#
_symmetry.space_group_name_H-M   'P 1'
#
loop_
_entity.id
_entity.type
_entity.pdbx_description
1 polymer ?
#
loop_
_entity_poly.entity_id
_entity_poly.type
_entity_poly.pdbx_seq_one_letter_code
_entity_poly.pdbx_strand_id
1 'polypeptide(L)'
;MKKILLALGLCSLQYAHALPTTLTEEVYLKSFVCGGDSCYLSMDIAKVDNIQLSTFCGDRKYCSQYYSAYEKMMKNVAEDEYQEYELNGRKARVTLKLVDNPYSGQKIYETQSIVYLKD
;
A
#
# COMPACT_ATOMS: atom_id res chain seq x y z
N MET A 1 -33.30 -18.73 48.61
CA MET A 1 -32.54 -17.74 47.82
C MET A 1 -31.36 -18.44 47.14
N LYS A 2 -31.42 -18.69 45.83
CA LYS A 2 -30.24 -18.94 44.99
C LYS A 2 -30.50 -18.31 43.62
N LYS A 3 -29.77 -17.24 43.33
CA LYS A 3 -29.77 -16.53 42.04
C LYS A 3 -28.99 -17.40 41.05
N ILE A 4 -29.62 -17.87 39.99
CA ILE A 4 -28.89 -18.40 38.82
C ILE A 4 -28.84 -17.23 37.83
N LEU A 5 -27.75 -16.48 37.92
CA LEU A 5 -27.30 -15.57 36.88
C LEU A 5 -26.38 -16.35 35.93
N LEU A 6 -26.29 -15.86 34.69
CA LEU A 6 -25.32 -16.17 33.64
C LEU A 6 -25.63 -17.34 32.71
N ALA A 7 -26.29 -17.00 31.61
CA ALA A 7 -25.89 -17.47 30.29
C ALA A 7 -26.32 -16.46 29.21
N LEU A 8 -25.91 -15.19 29.34
CA LEU A 8 -25.72 -14.37 28.14
C LEU A 8 -24.37 -14.76 27.57
N GLY A 9 -24.34 -15.89 26.87
CA GLY A 9 -23.26 -16.26 25.98
C GLY A 9 -23.19 -15.21 24.89
N LEU A 10 -22.41 -14.17 25.17
CA LEU A 10 -22.02 -13.15 24.23
C LEU A 10 -21.49 -13.84 22.97
N CYS A 11 -22.31 -13.88 21.92
CA CYS A 11 -21.81 -13.91 20.56
C CYS A 11 -21.14 -12.55 20.28
N SER A 12 -20.03 -12.27 20.97
CA SER A 12 -19.06 -11.30 20.51
C SER A 12 -18.31 -11.97 19.36
N LEU A 13 -18.99 -12.11 18.22
CA LEU A 13 -18.34 -12.28 16.92
C LEU A 13 -17.52 -11.01 16.73
N GLN A 14 -16.28 -11.05 17.21
CA GLN A 14 -15.27 -10.09 16.80
C GLN A 14 -15.18 -10.21 15.29
N TYR A 15 -15.70 -9.23 14.56
CA TYR A 15 -15.49 -9.11 13.13
C TYR A 15 -14.00 -8.82 12.90
N ALA A 16 -13.19 -9.87 12.92
CA ALA A 16 -11.85 -9.82 12.34
C ALA A 16 -12.06 -9.70 10.83
N HIS A 17 -12.11 -8.47 10.33
CA HIS A 17 -12.02 -8.23 8.89
C HIS A 17 -10.59 -8.61 8.47
N ALA A 18 -10.45 -9.85 8.02
CA ALA A 18 -9.22 -10.29 7.38
C ALA A 18 -8.99 -9.40 6.16
N LEU A 19 -7.79 -8.84 6.05
CA LEU A 19 -7.39 -8.10 4.86
C LEU A 19 -7.51 -9.03 3.64
N PRO A 20 -8.18 -8.62 2.57
CA PRO A 20 -8.33 -9.46 1.38
C PRO A 20 -6.96 -9.78 0.78
N THR A 21 -6.73 -11.05 0.42
CA THR A 21 -5.47 -11.49 -0.19
C THR A 21 -5.17 -10.78 -1.51
N THR A 22 -6.22 -10.32 -2.21
CA THR A 22 -6.10 -9.53 -3.43
C THR A 22 -7.23 -8.51 -3.46
N LEU A 23 -6.92 -7.28 -3.83
CA LEU A 23 -7.89 -6.21 -4.02
C LEU A 23 -7.55 -5.38 -5.25
N THR A 24 -8.58 -4.82 -5.87
CA THR A 24 -8.43 -3.92 -7.01
C THR A 24 -9.13 -2.61 -6.67
N GLU A 25 -8.38 -1.51 -6.67
CA GLU A 25 -8.88 -0.20 -6.27
C GLU A 25 -8.52 0.87 -7.29
N GLU A 26 -9.36 1.90 -7.36
CA GLU A 26 -9.00 3.15 -8.01
C GLU A 26 -8.27 4.04 -7.01
N VAL A 27 -7.12 4.56 -7.41
CA VAL A 27 -6.23 5.32 -6.55
C VAL A 27 -5.67 6.53 -7.27
N TYR A 28 -5.14 7.46 -6.51
CA TYR A 28 -4.26 8.52 -6.98
C TYR A 28 -2.84 8.19 -6.56
N LEU A 29 -1.95 7.96 -7.52
CA LEU A 29 -0.55 7.65 -7.25
C LEU A 29 0.18 8.89 -6.74
N LYS A 30 0.74 8.83 -5.52
CA LYS A 30 1.33 9.99 -4.85
C LYS A 30 2.82 10.05 -5.09
N SER A 31 3.55 9.06 -4.59
CA SER A 31 5.00 9.08 -4.62
C SER A 31 5.59 7.66 -4.68
N PHE A 32 6.84 7.59 -5.11
CA PHE A 32 7.63 6.38 -5.12
C PHE A 32 8.96 6.63 -4.40
N VAL A 33 9.38 5.70 -3.55
CA VAL A 33 10.61 5.85 -2.78
C VAL A 33 11.28 4.50 -2.54
N CYS A 34 12.61 4.47 -2.52
CA CYS A 34 13.37 3.28 -2.20
C CYS A 34 14.16 3.47 -0.90
N GLY A 35 13.96 2.57 0.05
CA GLY A 35 14.86 2.38 1.18
C GLY A 35 16.02 1.45 0.83
N GLY A 36 16.85 1.12 1.82
CA GLY A 36 17.99 0.22 1.63
C GLY A 36 17.62 -1.17 1.10
N ASP A 37 16.43 -1.66 1.47
CA ASP A 37 16.04 -3.05 1.20
C ASP A 37 14.87 -3.20 0.20
N SER A 38 14.11 -2.13 -0.06
CA SER A 38 12.86 -2.24 -0.83
C SER A 38 12.36 -0.88 -1.32
N CYS A 39 11.53 -0.92 -2.36
CA CYS A 39 10.87 0.26 -2.91
C CYS A 39 9.36 0.21 -2.66
N TYR A 40 8.82 1.38 -2.31
CA TYR A 40 7.46 1.58 -1.88
C TYR A 40 6.75 2.56 -2.79
N LEU A 41 5.48 2.28 -3.04
CA LEU A 41 4.57 3.14 -3.78
C LEU A 41 3.48 3.62 -2.81
N SER A 42 3.38 4.94 -2.66
CA SER A 42 2.35 5.61 -1.88
C SER A 42 1.20 6.06 -2.78
N MET A 43 -0.04 5.83 -2.33
CA MET A 43 -1.24 6.14 -3.10
C MET A 43 -2.42 6.46 -2.18
N ASP A 44 -3.31 7.33 -2.64
CA ASP A 44 -4.57 7.63 -1.94
C ASP A 44 -5.72 6.85 -2.61
N ILE A 45 -6.60 6.21 -1.82
CA ILE A 45 -7.77 5.50 -2.37
C ILE A 45 -8.78 6.53 -2.90
N ALA A 46 -9.11 6.47 -4.19
CA ALA A 46 -9.91 7.52 -4.84
C ALA A 46 -11.35 7.62 -4.31
N LYS A 47 -11.89 6.54 -3.72
CA LYS A 47 -13.26 6.48 -3.21
C LYS A 47 -13.38 6.68 -1.70
N VAL A 48 -12.26 6.84 -0.99
CA VAL A 48 -12.27 6.97 0.47
C VAL A 48 -11.31 8.07 0.88
N ASP A 49 -11.85 9.11 1.51
CA ASP A 49 -11.06 10.23 1.97
C ASP A 49 -10.09 9.80 3.08
N ASN A 50 -8.89 10.40 3.06
CA ASN A 50 -7.86 10.24 4.09
C ASN A 50 -7.32 8.81 4.29
N ILE A 51 -7.50 7.90 3.32
CA ILE A 51 -6.82 6.60 3.33
C ILE A 51 -5.69 6.59 2.32
N GLN A 52 -4.47 6.55 2.86
CA GLN A 52 -3.25 6.33 2.10
C GLN A 52 -2.78 4.89 2.28
N LEU A 53 -2.36 4.27 1.18
CA LEU A 53 -1.74 2.95 1.14
C LEU A 53 -0.26 3.10 0.77
N SER A 54 0.61 2.49 1.57
CA SER A 54 2.00 2.23 1.20
C SER A 54 2.14 0.76 0.84
N THR A 55 2.67 0.48 -0.34
CA THR A 55 2.73 -0.87 -0.92
C THR A 55 4.12 -1.15 -1.46
N PHE A 56 4.55 -2.42 -1.47
CA PHE A 56 5.68 -2.80 -2.31
C PHE A 56 5.35 -2.58 -3.78
N CYS A 57 6.36 -2.16 -4.55
CA CYS A 57 6.19 -1.95 -5.98
C CYS A 57 6.56 -3.22 -6.78
N GLY A 58 5.56 -4.07 -7.07
CA GLY A 58 5.73 -5.33 -7.81
C GLY A 58 5.43 -5.26 -9.32
N ASP A 59 4.78 -4.21 -9.81
CA ASP A 59 4.49 -4.02 -11.24
C ASP A 59 5.79 -3.79 -12.02
N ARG A 60 6.27 -4.82 -12.72
CA ARG A 60 7.55 -4.77 -13.45
C ARG A 60 7.65 -3.67 -14.49
N LYS A 61 6.53 -3.19 -15.05
CA LYS A 61 6.57 -2.16 -16.09
C LYS A 61 6.72 -0.78 -15.46
N TYR A 62 5.80 -0.41 -14.59
CA TYR A 62 5.74 0.94 -14.04
C TYR A 62 6.69 1.12 -12.86
N CYS A 63 6.88 0.11 -12.01
CA CYS A 63 7.86 0.20 -10.92
C CYS A 63 9.29 0.35 -11.43
N SER A 64 9.67 -0.33 -12.51
CA SER A 64 10.99 -0.13 -13.13
C SER A 64 11.14 1.27 -13.76
N GLN A 65 10.06 1.85 -14.28
CA GLN A 65 10.08 3.23 -14.76
C GLN A 65 10.24 4.23 -13.60
N TYR A 66 9.51 4.04 -12.51
CA TYR A 66 9.62 4.89 -11.31
C TYR A 66 10.99 4.75 -10.66
N TYR A 67 11.52 3.53 -10.55
CA TYR A 67 12.87 3.26 -10.06
C TYR A 67 13.93 4.00 -10.88
N SER A 68 13.84 3.91 -12.21
CA SER A 68 14.77 4.61 -13.11
C SER A 68 14.69 6.13 -12.98
N ALA A 69 13.51 6.68 -12.71
CA ALA A 69 13.32 8.11 -12.47
C ALA A 69 13.85 8.53 -11.09
N TYR A 70 13.56 7.74 -10.07
CA TYR A 70 14.04 7.91 -8.70
C TYR A 70 15.58 7.91 -8.64
N GLU A 71 16.25 6.92 -9.25
CA GLU A 71 17.73 6.89 -9.27
C GLU A 71 18.34 8.11 -9.94
N LYS A 72 17.71 8.62 -11.02
CA LYS A 72 18.18 9.84 -11.69
C LYS A 72 18.03 11.08 -10.82
N MET A 73 16.94 11.16 -10.06
CA MET A 73 16.69 12.22 -9.10
C MET A 73 17.73 12.17 -7.99
N MET A 74 17.92 11.01 -7.36
CA MET A 74 18.82 10.83 -6.22
C MET A 74 20.30 11.10 -6.53
N LYS A 75 20.75 10.97 -7.79
CA LYS A 75 22.11 11.33 -8.19
C LYS A 75 22.48 12.80 -7.95
N ASN A 76 21.48 13.68 -7.85
CA ASN A 76 21.68 15.12 -7.65
C ASN A 76 21.33 15.56 -6.22
N VAL A 77 21.02 14.60 -5.34
CA VAL A 77 20.65 14.81 -3.95
C VAL A 77 21.84 14.44 -3.08
N ALA A 78 22.07 15.17 -1.98
CA ALA A 78 23.13 14.83 -1.04
C ALA A 78 22.89 13.43 -0.44
N GLU A 79 23.94 12.68 -0.14
CA GLU A 79 23.84 11.27 0.31
C GLU A 79 23.04 11.11 1.63
N ASP A 80 22.90 12.18 2.41
CA ASP A 80 22.16 12.24 3.67
C ASP A 80 20.71 12.75 3.51
N GLU A 81 20.30 13.15 2.31
CA GLU A 81 18.95 13.64 2.05
C GLU A 81 18.04 12.51 1.53
N TYR A 82 16.90 12.33 2.19
CA TYR A 82 15.83 11.44 1.74
C TYR A 82 14.82 12.24 0.90
N GLN A 83 14.59 11.82 -0.34
CA GLN A 83 13.59 12.43 -1.22
C GLN A 83 12.68 11.38 -1.84
N GLU A 84 11.39 11.69 -1.94
CA GLU A 84 10.42 10.86 -2.65
C GLU A 84 10.30 11.32 -4.10
N TYR A 85 10.14 10.38 -5.03
CA TYR A 85 9.83 10.70 -6.42
C TYR A 85 8.32 10.92 -6.58
N GLU A 86 7.92 12.18 -6.77
CA GLU A 86 6.52 12.58 -6.94
C GLU A 86 5.90 12.05 -8.25
N LEU A 87 4.75 11.39 -8.13
CA LEU A 87 3.95 10.84 -9.25
C LEU A 87 2.79 11.75 -9.63
N ASN A 88 2.67 12.92 -8.99
CA ASN A 88 1.73 14.00 -9.31
C ASN A 88 0.25 13.60 -9.29
N GLY A 89 -0.12 12.65 -8.42
CA GLY A 89 -1.53 12.33 -8.18
C GLY A 89 -2.24 11.72 -9.39
N ARG A 90 -1.54 11.05 -10.30
CA ARG A 90 -2.18 10.46 -11.50
C ARG A 90 -3.17 9.38 -11.10
N LYS A 91 -4.40 9.45 -11.63
CA LYS A 91 -5.43 8.46 -11.37
C LYS A 91 -5.11 7.13 -12.06
N ALA A 92 -5.20 6.04 -11.30
CA ALA A 92 -4.94 4.70 -11.80
C ALA A 92 -5.89 3.68 -11.16
N ARG A 93 -6.06 2.54 -11.82
CA ARG A 93 -6.57 1.33 -11.20
C ARG A 93 -5.40 0.43 -10.87
N VAL A 94 -5.29 0.02 -9.62
CA VAL A 94 -4.22 -0.88 -9.14
C VAL A 94 -4.81 -2.22 -8.71
N THR A 95 -4.05 -3.29 -8.91
CA THR A 95 -4.31 -4.60 -8.29
C THR A 95 -3.23 -4.83 -7.26
N LEU A 96 -3.62 -5.03 -6.00
CA LEU A 96 -2.70 -5.29 -4.89
C LEU A 96 -2.85 -6.74 -4.44
N LYS A 97 -1.73 -7.35 -4.03
CA LYS A 97 -1.69 -8.68 -3.43
C LYS A 97 -1.11 -8.60 -2.04
N LEU A 98 -1.79 -9.18 -1.06
CA LEU A 98 -1.27 -9.29 0.29
C LEU A 98 -0.15 -10.33 0.32
N VAL A 99 1.07 -9.90 0.65
CA VAL A 99 2.28 -10.73 0.71
C VAL A 99 2.89 -10.66 2.10
N ASP A 100 3.76 -11.62 2.41
CA ASP A 100 4.60 -11.54 3.61
C ASP A 100 5.66 -10.45 3.43
N ASN A 101 5.75 -9.54 4.38
CA ASN A 101 6.87 -8.62 4.47
C ASN A 101 8.05 -9.35 5.14
N PRO A 102 9.14 -9.63 4.41
CA PRO A 102 10.26 -10.40 4.96
C PRO A 102 11.01 -9.66 6.08
N TYR A 103 10.81 -8.35 6.23
CA TYR A 103 11.51 -7.49 7.19
C TYR A 103 10.75 -7.30 8.51
N SER A 104 9.42 -7.28 8.47
CA SER A 104 8.58 -7.01 9.66
C SER A 104 7.82 -8.22 10.19
N GLY A 105 7.75 -9.31 9.43
CA GLY A 105 6.91 -10.47 9.75
C GLY A 105 5.41 -10.17 9.66
N GLN A 106 5.02 -8.97 9.23
CA GLN A 106 3.64 -8.58 8.99
C GLN A 106 3.29 -8.78 7.51
N LYS A 107 1.99 -8.86 7.21
CA LYS A 107 1.53 -8.82 5.83
C LYS A 107 1.55 -7.37 5.30
N ILE A 108 1.94 -7.19 4.04
CA ILE A 108 1.90 -5.91 3.34
C ILE A 108 1.32 -6.12 1.94
N TYR A 109 0.71 -5.09 1.37
CA TYR A 109 0.28 -5.15 -0.03
C TYR A 109 1.44 -4.91 -0.99
N GLU A 110 1.51 -5.71 -2.04
CA GLU A 110 2.38 -5.54 -3.20
C GLU A 110 1.53 -5.17 -4.41
N THR A 111 1.83 -4.03 -5.03
CA THR A 111 1.19 -3.57 -6.26
C THR A 111 1.59 -4.48 -7.42
N GLN A 112 0.67 -5.31 -7.90
CA GLN A 112 0.90 -6.28 -8.99
C GLN A 112 0.76 -5.65 -10.38
N SER A 113 -0.19 -4.72 -10.52
CA SER A 113 -0.51 -4.09 -11.79
C SER A 113 -0.98 -2.66 -11.59
N ILE A 114 -0.53 -1.75 -12.46
CA ILE A 114 -0.99 -0.37 -12.53
C ILE A 114 -1.59 -0.11 -13.92
N VAL A 115 -2.82 0.36 -13.98
CA VAL A 115 -3.49 0.80 -15.21
C VAL A 115 -3.89 2.25 -15.06
N TYR A 116 -3.18 3.16 -15.74
CA TYR A 116 -3.57 4.57 -15.75
C TYR A 116 -4.96 4.73 -16.37
N LEU A 117 -5.80 5.48 -15.69
CA LEU A 117 -7.11 5.86 -16.19
C LEU A 117 -6.97 7.17 -16.96
N LYS A 118 -7.75 7.32 -18.03
CA LYS A 118 -7.90 8.63 -18.67
C LYS A 118 -8.72 9.49 -17.72
N ASP A 119 -8.31 10.74 -17.57
CA ASP A 119 -9.10 11.77 -16.88
C ASP A 119 -10.47 11.95 -17.56
#